data_AF-K1RLP4-F1
#
_entry.id   AF-K1RLP4-F1
#
_cell.length_a   1.000
_cell.length_b   1.000
_cell.length_c   1.000
_cell.angle_alpha   90.00
_cell.angle_beta   90.00
_cell.angle_gamma   90.00
#
_symmetry.space_group_name_H-M   'P 1'
#
loop_
_entity.id
_entity.type
_entity.pdbx_description
1 polymer ?
#
loop_
_entity_poly.entity_id
_entity_poly.type
_entity_poly.pdbx_seq_one_letter_code
_entity_poly.pdbx_strand_id
1 'polypeptide(L)'
;RTLLSEISSAKDELVDVREFEVKSVGDYKKSVIAKVYREYQETLKKSNALDFDDIIVKTVELFKSCPEVLYNYQERFKYIMVDEYQDTNTAQFELIRLLADGYRNLCVVGDDDQSIYKFRGANIRNILDYEKVYPDAKVIKLEQNYRSTQNILDAANAVIRNNRGRKEKALWTEKGAGSRVHFRQFDNAYEEAEYIADDIADKVKNDGIAYADCAVLYRTNAQSRLLEERMVVEGIPYHVVGGVNFYARQEIRDILAYLKTIDNGRDEVALRRIINVPKRSIGAASLEKVADYAQMKDITLFDALCEADQIQGLGRAEAKIRGFVNLIEVLRSGLSSYTLPDLIKSLLERIDYAEYLRDQDEESAEDRLGNVDELITKAATYEETHDEPSLSEFLEEIMLVAD
;
A
#
# COMPACT_ATOMS: atom_id res chain seq x y z
N ARG A 1 14.77 -6.92 2.38
CA ARG A 1 14.30 -6.01 1.28
C ARG A 1 15.41 -5.66 0.27
N THR A 2 16.61 -5.28 0.71
CA THR A 2 17.73 -4.91 -0.18
C THR A 2 18.14 -5.99 -1.19
N LEU A 3 18.19 -7.27 -0.80
CA LEU A 3 18.56 -8.36 -1.72
C LEU A 3 17.56 -8.52 -2.88
N LEU A 4 16.26 -8.46 -2.59
CA LEU A 4 15.22 -8.53 -3.62
C LEU A 4 15.26 -7.32 -4.54
N SER A 5 15.53 -6.13 -4.01
CA SER A 5 15.68 -4.92 -4.83
C SER A 5 16.83 -5.03 -5.83
N GLU A 6 17.97 -5.61 -5.42
CA GLU A 6 19.12 -5.79 -6.31
C GLU A 6 18.85 -6.86 -7.38
N ILE A 7 18.16 -7.94 -7.01
CA ILE A 7 17.72 -8.97 -7.96
C ILE A 7 16.75 -8.38 -8.99
N SER A 8 15.76 -7.61 -8.52
CA SER A 8 14.77 -6.94 -9.38
C SER A 8 15.45 -5.97 -10.34
N SER A 9 16.35 -5.12 -9.83
CA SER A 9 17.15 -4.22 -10.68
C SER A 9 18.02 -4.97 -11.70
N ALA A 10 18.54 -6.16 -11.38
CA ALA A 10 19.28 -6.98 -12.34
C ALA A 10 18.36 -7.52 -13.44
N LYS A 11 17.16 -8.00 -13.08
CA LYS A 11 16.15 -8.50 -14.02
C LYS A 11 15.64 -7.39 -14.95
N ASP A 12 15.38 -6.20 -14.42
CA ASP A 12 14.98 -5.02 -15.20
C ASP A 12 15.99 -4.63 -16.28
N GLU A 13 17.27 -4.92 -16.05
CA GLU A 13 18.38 -4.73 -16.99
C GLU A 13 18.68 -5.98 -17.84
N LEU A 14 17.82 -7.01 -17.80
CA LEU A 14 18.00 -8.31 -18.46
C LEU A 14 19.31 -9.04 -18.09
N VAL A 15 19.85 -8.77 -16.91
CA VAL A 15 21.08 -9.41 -16.41
C VAL A 15 20.72 -10.76 -15.77
N ASP A 16 21.14 -11.84 -16.42
CA ASP A 16 20.96 -13.19 -15.90
C ASP A 16 21.91 -13.49 -14.72
N VAL A 17 21.67 -14.60 -14.03
CA VAL A 17 22.47 -15.01 -12.85
C VAL A 17 23.96 -15.12 -13.19
N ARG A 18 24.32 -15.63 -14.36
CA ARG A 18 25.72 -15.85 -14.75
C ARG A 18 26.41 -14.52 -15.03
N GLU A 19 25.74 -13.64 -15.77
CA GLU A 19 26.23 -12.30 -16.05
C GLU A 19 26.38 -11.48 -14.76
N PHE A 20 25.41 -11.59 -13.84
CA PHE A 20 25.47 -10.93 -12.54
C PHE A 20 26.67 -11.42 -11.73
N GLU A 21 26.94 -12.73 -11.71
CA GLU A 21 28.12 -13.31 -11.05
C GLU A 21 29.44 -12.78 -11.62
N VAL A 22 29.55 -12.71 -12.94
CA VAL A 22 30.75 -12.16 -13.62
C VAL A 22 30.93 -10.69 -13.26
N LYS A 23 29.86 -9.90 -13.26
CA LYS A 23 29.87 -8.47 -12.87
C LYS A 23 30.16 -8.26 -11.37
N SER A 24 29.98 -9.30 -10.55
CA SER A 24 30.17 -9.25 -9.10
C SER A 24 31.60 -9.59 -8.65
N VAL A 25 32.47 -10.01 -9.57
CA VAL A 25 33.87 -10.38 -9.26
C VAL A 25 34.61 -9.18 -8.67
N GLY A 26 35.21 -9.37 -7.49
CA GLY A 26 35.97 -8.33 -6.79
C GLY A 26 35.14 -7.51 -5.78
N ASP A 27 33.82 -7.68 -5.75
CA ASP A 27 32.93 -7.09 -4.75
C ASP A 27 32.31 -8.20 -3.90
N TYR A 28 32.73 -8.27 -2.62
CA TYR A 28 32.27 -9.30 -1.69
C TYR A 28 30.75 -9.24 -1.48
N LYS A 29 30.17 -8.04 -1.38
CA LYS A 29 28.73 -7.86 -1.14
C LYS A 29 27.94 -8.34 -2.36
N LYS A 30 28.35 -7.94 -3.57
CA LYS A 30 27.70 -8.41 -4.81
C LYS A 30 27.88 -9.90 -5.05
N SER A 31 29.02 -10.47 -4.67
CA SER A 31 29.26 -11.91 -4.77
C SER A 31 28.30 -12.73 -3.88
N VAL A 32 27.97 -12.21 -2.69
CA VAL A 32 26.93 -12.81 -1.84
C VAL A 32 25.55 -12.68 -2.48
N ILE A 33 25.21 -11.50 -3.01
CA ILE A 33 23.93 -11.28 -3.72
C ILE A 33 23.80 -12.24 -4.92
N ALA A 34 24.87 -12.46 -5.68
CA ALA A 34 24.87 -13.35 -6.83
C ALA A 34 24.55 -14.81 -6.45
N LYS A 35 25.09 -15.29 -5.32
CA LYS A 35 24.75 -16.62 -4.77
C LYS A 35 23.29 -16.70 -4.36
N VAL A 36 22.78 -15.65 -3.72
CA VAL A 36 21.35 -15.56 -3.34
C VAL A 36 20.47 -15.54 -4.59
N TYR A 37 20.82 -14.75 -5.61
CA TYR A 37 20.09 -14.67 -6.87
C TYR A 37 20.01 -16.02 -7.57
N ARG A 38 21.13 -16.77 -7.60
CA ARG A 38 21.16 -18.14 -8.12
C ARG A 38 20.18 -19.06 -7.38
N GLU A 39 20.30 -19.16 -6.06
CA GLU A 39 19.44 -20.04 -5.25
C GLU A 39 17.96 -19.64 -5.38
N TYR A 40 17.69 -18.34 -5.42
CA TYR A 40 16.35 -17.79 -5.62
C TYR A 40 15.74 -18.24 -6.96
N GLN A 41 16.44 -18.02 -8.08
CA GLN A 41 15.95 -18.46 -9.40
C GLN A 41 15.83 -19.98 -9.51
N GLU A 42 16.75 -20.74 -8.90
CA GLU A 42 16.65 -22.20 -8.86
C GLU A 42 15.42 -22.67 -8.07
N THR A 43 15.10 -22.00 -6.96
CA THR A 43 13.94 -22.32 -6.12
C THR A 43 12.62 -21.99 -6.85
N LEU A 44 12.54 -20.82 -7.49
CA LEU A 44 11.39 -20.45 -8.32
C LEU A 44 11.18 -21.48 -9.44
N LYS A 45 12.25 -21.85 -10.15
CA LYS A 45 12.20 -22.85 -11.22
C LYS A 45 11.75 -24.23 -10.72
N LYS A 46 12.29 -24.72 -9.60
CA LYS A 46 11.87 -25.99 -8.98
C LYS A 46 10.39 -25.97 -8.58
N SER A 47 9.88 -24.80 -8.21
CA SER A 47 8.49 -24.59 -7.79
C SER A 47 7.54 -24.28 -8.96
N ASN A 48 8.05 -24.24 -10.20
CA ASN A 48 7.32 -23.78 -11.38
C ASN A 48 6.63 -22.42 -11.16
N ALA A 49 7.34 -21.51 -10.48
CA ALA A 49 6.87 -20.17 -10.14
C ALA A 49 7.66 -19.11 -10.91
N LEU A 50 7.04 -17.94 -11.10
CA LEU A 50 7.64 -16.73 -11.66
C LEU A 50 7.31 -15.56 -10.73
N ASP A 51 8.26 -14.66 -10.50
CA ASP A 51 7.94 -13.35 -9.94
C ASP A 51 7.53 -12.35 -11.03
N PHE A 52 7.19 -11.12 -10.65
CA PHE A 52 6.71 -10.11 -11.59
C PHE A 52 7.73 -9.77 -12.68
N ASP A 53 9.00 -9.67 -12.32
CA ASP A 53 10.08 -9.31 -13.25
C ASP A 53 10.34 -10.47 -14.22
N ASP A 54 10.26 -11.71 -13.74
CA ASP A 54 10.39 -12.91 -14.57
C ASP A 54 9.35 -12.99 -15.68
N ILE A 55 8.13 -12.46 -15.50
CA ILE A 55 7.11 -12.47 -16.56
C ILE A 55 7.64 -11.79 -17.83
N ILE A 56 8.33 -10.66 -17.68
CA ILE A 56 8.89 -9.91 -18.81
C ILE A 56 10.18 -10.58 -19.29
N VAL A 57 11.12 -10.85 -18.37
CA VAL A 57 12.43 -11.44 -18.70
C VAL A 57 12.26 -12.77 -19.43
N LYS A 58 11.40 -13.67 -18.94
CA LYS A 58 11.16 -14.98 -19.55
C LYS A 58 10.42 -14.89 -20.87
N THR A 59 9.56 -13.89 -21.06
CA THR A 59 8.95 -13.63 -22.37
C THR A 59 10.01 -13.19 -23.39
N VAL A 60 10.93 -12.31 -23.00
CA VAL A 60 12.07 -11.90 -23.84
C VAL A 60 12.98 -13.10 -24.16
N GLU A 61 13.32 -13.93 -23.17
CA GLU A 61 14.09 -15.16 -23.37
C GLU A 61 13.39 -16.12 -24.35
N LEU A 62 12.07 -16.32 -24.19
CA LEU A 62 11.27 -17.16 -25.07
C LEU A 62 11.28 -16.65 -26.51
N PHE A 63 11.05 -15.35 -26.71
CA PHE A 63 11.07 -14.76 -28.05
C PHE A 63 12.43 -14.82 -28.73
N LYS A 64 13.53 -14.72 -27.96
CA LYS A 64 14.90 -14.87 -28.48
C LYS A 64 15.25 -16.32 -28.81
N SER A 65 14.74 -17.28 -28.04
CA SER A 65 15.08 -18.71 -28.19
C SER A 65 14.17 -19.47 -29.15
N CYS A 66 12.91 -19.05 -29.28
CA CYS A 66 11.89 -19.66 -30.12
C CYS A 66 11.29 -18.62 -31.09
N PRO A 67 11.97 -18.30 -32.21
CA PRO A 67 11.55 -17.26 -33.15
C PRO A 67 10.16 -17.49 -33.76
N GLU A 68 9.71 -18.75 -33.86
CA GLU A 68 8.37 -19.10 -34.34
C GLU A 68 7.27 -18.58 -33.42
N VAL A 69 7.51 -18.56 -32.11
CA VAL A 69 6.57 -18.00 -31.13
C VAL A 69 6.50 -16.49 -31.31
N LEU A 70 7.65 -15.81 -31.40
CA LEU A 70 7.72 -14.38 -31.66
C LEU A 70 7.00 -14.01 -32.96
N TYR A 71 7.24 -14.77 -34.03
CA TYR A 71 6.62 -14.54 -35.34
C TYR A 71 5.08 -14.56 -35.26
N ASN A 72 4.50 -15.52 -34.52
CA ASN A 72 3.05 -15.58 -34.32
C ASN A 72 2.51 -14.30 -33.65
N TYR A 73 3.24 -13.73 -32.68
CA TYR A 73 2.86 -12.48 -32.04
C TYR A 73 3.06 -11.26 -32.94
N GLN A 74 4.16 -11.21 -33.70
CA GLN A 74 4.40 -10.13 -34.67
C GLN A 74 3.31 -10.10 -35.75
N GLU A 75 2.87 -11.26 -36.25
CA GLU A 75 1.76 -11.36 -37.20
C GLU A 75 0.43 -10.86 -36.63
N ARG A 76 0.22 -11.06 -35.32
CA ARG A 76 -0.96 -10.59 -34.62
C ARG A 76 -0.90 -9.09 -34.32
N PHE A 77 0.24 -8.58 -33.89
CA PHE A 77 0.44 -7.21 -33.43
C PHE A 77 1.12 -6.36 -34.49
N LYS A 78 0.38 -6.10 -35.57
CA LYS A 78 0.87 -5.29 -36.70
C LYS A 78 1.05 -3.82 -36.37
N TYR A 79 0.33 -3.31 -35.38
CA TYR A 79 0.42 -1.93 -34.88
C TYR A 79 0.50 -1.99 -33.36
N ILE A 80 1.52 -1.36 -32.80
CA ILE A 80 1.78 -1.37 -31.36
C ILE A 80 1.74 0.06 -30.87
N MET A 81 0.97 0.29 -29.81
CA MET A 81 0.89 1.58 -29.12
C MET A 81 1.35 1.38 -27.68
N VAL A 82 2.28 2.21 -27.23
CA VAL A 82 2.80 2.17 -25.86
C VAL A 82 2.65 3.56 -25.24
N ASP A 83 1.95 3.63 -24.13
CA ASP A 83 1.78 4.85 -23.33
C ASP A 83 2.81 4.90 -22.20
N GLU A 84 3.02 6.07 -21.60
CA GLU A 84 3.97 6.32 -20.50
C GLU A 84 5.39 5.77 -20.78
N TYR A 85 5.85 5.92 -22.01
CA TYR A 85 7.07 5.27 -22.49
C TYR A 85 8.35 5.74 -21.77
N GLN A 86 8.32 6.92 -21.14
CA GLN A 86 9.44 7.44 -20.33
C GLN A 86 9.75 6.57 -19.11
N ASP A 87 8.77 5.80 -18.61
CA ASP A 87 8.91 4.99 -17.39
C ASP A 87 9.28 3.53 -17.69
N THR A 88 9.56 3.21 -18.96
CA THR A 88 9.97 1.86 -19.35
C THR A 88 11.38 1.51 -18.88
N ASN A 89 11.58 0.28 -18.40
CA ASN A 89 12.90 -0.27 -18.10
C ASN A 89 13.53 -0.97 -19.34
N THR A 90 14.77 -1.45 -19.23
CA THR A 90 15.51 -2.09 -20.33
C THR A 90 14.83 -3.38 -20.81
N ALA A 91 14.28 -4.20 -19.90
CA ALA A 91 13.56 -5.42 -20.24
C ALA A 91 12.27 -5.15 -21.04
N GLN A 92 11.48 -4.15 -20.62
CA GLN A 92 10.28 -3.69 -21.31
C GLN A 92 10.61 -3.12 -22.69
N PHE A 93 11.67 -2.29 -22.78
CA PHE A 93 12.17 -1.79 -24.05
C PHE A 93 12.50 -2.92 -25.02
N GLU A 94 13.24 -3.93 -24.58
CA GLU A 94 13.63 -5.05 -25.43
C GLU A 94 12.42 -5.90 -25.85
N LEU A 95 11.44 -6.11 -24.96
CA LEU A 95 10.19 -6.78 -25.30
C LEU A 95 9.43 -6.03 -26.39
N ILE A 96 9.26 -4.71 -26.22
CA ILE A 96 8.57 -3.84 -27.20
C ILE A 96 9.31 -3.87 -28.52
N ARG A 97 10.66 -3.77 -28.50
CA ARG A 97 11.51 -3.82 -29.70
C ARG A 97 11.33 -5.14 -30.46
N LEU A 98 11.41 -6.28 -29.78
CA LEU A 98 11.22 -7.59 -30.40
C LEU A 98 9.86 -7.71 -31.08
N LEU A 99 8.79 -7.25 -30.43
CA LEU A 99 7.45 -7.26 -31.02
C LEU A 99 7.32 -6.30 -32.20
N ALA A 100 7.90 -5.10 -32.09
CA ALA A 100 7.82 -4.08 -33.13
C ALA A 100 8.66 -4.40 -34.37
N ASP A 101 9.79 -5.11 -34.23
CA ASP A 101 10.76 -5.34 -35.32
C ASP A 101 10.16 -6.08 -36.53
N GLY A 102 9.03 -6.80 -36.38
CA GLY A 102 8.36 -7.49 -37.48
C GLY A 102 7.77 -6.54 -38.53
N TYR A 103 7.10 -5.46 -38.10
CA TYR A 103 6.38 -4.52 -38.98
C TYR A 103 6.81 -3.06 -38.83
N ARG A 104 7.46 -2.71 -37.72
CA ARG A 104 7.91 -1.37 -37.34
C ARG A 104 6.81 -0.30 -37.26
N ASN A 105 5.56 -0.69 -37.12
CA ASN A 105 4.46 0.24 -36.83
C ASN A 105 4.31 0.43 -35.30
N LEU A 106 5.35 1.01 -34.69
CA LEU A 106 5.38 1.32 -33.26
C LEU A 106 5.09 2.81 -33.04
N CYS A 107 4.06 3.10 -32.27
CA CYS A 107 3.74 4.43 -31.77
C CYS A 107 3.95 4.45 -30.26
N VAL A 108 4.90 5.26 -29.79
CA VAL A 108 5.12 5.47 -28.36
C VAL A 108 4.69 6.88 -27.98
N VAL A 109 4.09 7.02 -26.81
CA VAL A 109 3.69 8.28 -26.20
C VAL A 109 4.37 8.37 -24.84
N GLY A 110 4.89 9.54 -24.51
CA GLY A 110 5.51 9.77 -23.22
C GLY A 110 6.04 11.19 -23.06
N ASP A 111 6.33 11.54 -21.82
CA ASP A 111 6.83 12.85 -21.42
C ASP A 111 8.13 12.68 -20.62
N ASP A 112 9.25 13.12 -21.19
CA ASP A 112 10.57 13.03 -20.55
C ASP A 112 10.69 13.82 -19.23
N ASP A 113 9.86 14.83 -19.02
CA ASP A 113 9.81 15.59 -17.76
C ASP A 113 9.02 14.87 -16.67
N GLN A 114 8.26 13.82 -17.00
CA GLN A 114 7.39 13.08 -16.08
C GLN A 114 7.95 11.71 -15.65
N SER A 115 9.19 11.38 -16.06
CA SER A 115 9.85 10.14 -15.62
C SER A 115 10.19 10.20 -14.13
N ILE A 116 9.32 9.63 -13.29
CA ILE A 116 9.48 9.58 -11.83
C ILE A 116 9.87 8.19 -11.29
N TYR A 117 9.85 7.15 -12.13
CA TYR A 117 10.09 5.76 -11.71
C TYR A 117 11.54 5.28 -11.86
N LYS A 118 12.53 6.19 -11.95
CA LYS A 118 13.95 5.82 -12.08
C LYS A 118 14.45 4.85 -10.98
N PHE A 119 13.91 4.98 -9.76
CA PHE A 119 14.24 4.09 -8.64
C PHE A 119 13.71 2.65 -8.81
N ARG A 120 12.81 2.41 -9.77
CA ARG A 120 12.31 1.09 -10.21
C ARG A 120 12.87 0.68 -11.57
N GLY A 121 14.07 1.15 -11.92
CA GLY A 121 14.75 0.74 -13.16
C GLY A 121 14.26 1.44 -14.44
N ALA A 122 13.34 2.41 -14.35
CA ALA A 122 12.95 3.19 -15.53
C ALA A 122 14.17 3.89 -16.16
N ASN A 123 14.31 3.72 -17.47
CA ASN A 123 15.43 4.26 -18.23
C ASN A 123 14.93 5.36 -19.18
N ILE A 124 15.03 6.62 -18.73
CA ILE A 124 14.67 7.80 -19.52
C ILE A 124 15.35 7.87 -20.89
N ARG A 125 16.49 7.18 -21.08
CA ARG A 125 17.14 7.12 -22.40
C ARG A 125 16.27 6.39 -23.43
N ASN A 126 15.37 5.50 -23.03
CA ASN A 126 14.47 4.81 -23.96
C ASN A 126 13.66 5.80 -24.82
N ILE A 127 13.14 6.86 -24.20
CA ILE A 127 12.40 7.91 -24.91
C ILE A 127 13.32 8.97 -25.54
N LEU A 128 14.42 9.35 -24.86
CA LEU A 128 15.34 10.37 -25.38
C LEU A 128 16.11 9.90 -26.61
N ASP A 129 16.52 8.63 -26.63
CA ASP A 129 17.30 8.00 -27.70
C ASP A 129 16.41 7.28 -28.73
N TYR A 130 15.08 7.42 -28.67
CA TYR A 130 14.15 6.75 -29.57
C TYR A 130 14.49 6.99 -31.06
N GLU A 131 14.84 8.22 -31.43
CA GLU A 131 15.23 8.61 -32.80
C GLU A 131 16.58 8.00 -33.23
N LYS A 132 17.42 7.56 -32.28
CA LYS A 132 18.66 6.82 -32.58
C LYS A 132 18.37 5.35 -32.90
N VAL A 133 17.37 4.77 -32.22
CA VAL A 133 16.94 3.38 -32.42
C VAL A 133 16.08 3.25 -33.69
N TYR A 134 15.18 4.21 -33.93
CA TYR A 134 14.29 4.27 -35.08
C TYR A 134 14.52 5.58 -35.86
N PRO A 135 15.52 5.63 -36.77
CA PRO A 135 15.87 6.86 -37.50
C PRO A 135 14.78 7.38 -38.45
N ASP A 136 13.82 6.53 -38.80
CA ASP A 136 12.65 6.82 -39.63
C ASP A 136 11.44 7.28 -38.80
N ALA A 137 11.58 7.40 -37.47
CA ALA A 137 10.49 7.81 -36.60
C ALA A 137 10.03 9.24 -36.89
N LYS A 138 8.70 9.41 -36.96
CA LYS A 138 8.08 10.74 -36.99
C LYS A 138 7.83 11.21 -35.56
N VAL A 139 8.44 12.33 -35.18
CA VAL A 139 8.21 12.97 -33.88
C VAL A 139 7.10 14.03 -33.97
N ILE A 140 6.12 13.94 -33.09
CA ILE A 140 5.05 14.93 -32.94
C ILE A 140 5.10 15.45 -31.51
N LYS A 141 5.20 16.77 -31.33
CA LYS A 141 5.15 17.41 -30.02
C LYS A 141 3.75 17.96 -29.77
N LEU A 142 3.15 17.60 -28.65
CA LEU A 142 1.87 18.13 -28.19
C LEU A 142 2.13 19.14 -27.09
N GLU A 143 2.14 20.43 -27.45
CA GLU A 143 2.51 21.52 -26.53
C GLU A 143 1.28 22.27 -25.97
N GLN A 144 0.11 22.07 -26.57
CA GLN A 144 -1.13 22.64 -26.07
C GLN A 144 -1.67 21.78 -24.91
N ASN A 145 -1.76 22.38 -23.73
CA ASN A 145 -2.31 21.77 -22.53
C ASN A 145 -3.80 22.12 -22.39
N TYR A 146 -4.63 21.09 -22.26
CA TYR A 146 -6.07 21.24 -22.10
C TYR A 146 -6.54 21.07 -20.65
N ARG A 147 -5.63 20.82 -19.70
CA ARG A 147 -5.94 20.52 -18.29
C ARG A 147 -5.89 21.78 -17.43
N SER A 148 -4.75 22.46 -17.43
CA SER A 148 -4.39 23.52 -16.48
C SER A 148 -4.53 24.92 -17.09
N THR A 149 -4.61 25.93 -16.21
CA THR A 149 -4.62 27.36 -16.57
C THR A 149 -3.19 27.90 -16.72
N GLN A 150 -3.05 29.07 -17.34
CA GLN A 150 -1.73 29.60 -17.70
C GLN A 150 -0.85 29.85 -16.47
N ASN A 151 -1.40 30.32 -15.33
CA ASN A 151 -0.60 30.53 -14.12
C ASN A 151 0.02 29.23 -13.58
N ILE A 152 -0.71 28.10 -13.66
CA ILE A 152 -0.18 26.78 -13.26
C ILE A 152 0.91 26.32 -14.23
N LEU A 153 0.68 26.50 -15.53
CA LEU A 153 1.66 26.12 -16.56
C LEU A 153 2.93 26.97 -16.48
N ASP A 154 2.81 28.27 -16.22
CA ASP A 154 3.96 29.17 -16.06
C ASP A 154 4.83 28.74 -14.87
N ALA A 155 4.20 28.36 -13.74
CA ALA A 155 4.90 27.82 -12.60
C ALA A 155 5.60 26.49 -12.93
N ALA A 156 4.89 25.55 -13.57
CA ALA A 156 5.45 24.26 -13.96
C ALA A 156 6.63 24.43 -14.95
N ASN A 157 6.45 25.22 -16.01
CA ASN A 157 7.47 25.57 -16.99
C ASN A 157 8.69 26.24 -16.32
N ALA A 158 8.47 27.14 -15.36
CA ALA A 158 9.55 27.82 -14.65
C ALA A 158 10.39 26.85 -13.79
N VAL A 159 9.76 25.90 -13.10
CA VAL A 159 10.44 24.87 -12.31
C VAL A 159 11.25 23.94 -13.21
N ILE A 160 10.61 23.39 -14.25
CA ILE A 160 11.21 22.32 -15.05
C ILE A 160 12.36 22.78 -15.96
N ARG A 161 12.43 24.08 -16.30
CA ARG A 161 13.55 24.67 -17.06
C ARG A 161 14.91 24.54 -16.39
N ASN A 162 14.95 24.26 -15.08
CA ASN A 162 16.20 24.06 -14.35
C ASN A 162 16.84 22.69 -14.64
N ASN A 163 16.10 21.74 -15.24
CA ASN A 163 16.62 20.41 -15.58
C ASN A 163 17.49 20.43 -16.85
N ARG A 164 18.55 19.62 -16.85
CA ARG A 164 19.46 19.45 -17.99
C ARG A 164 19.17 18.13 -18.72
N GLY A 165 19.43 18.08 -20.04
CA GLY A 165 19.32 16.84 -20.82
C GLY A 165 17.90 16.44 -21.23
N ARG A 166 16.95 17.37 -21.11
CA ARG A 166 15.55 17.23 -21.57
C ARG A 166 15.39 17.62 -23.04
N LYS A 167 14.29 17.20 -23.67
CA LYS A 167 13.83 17.81 -24.92
C LYS A 167 13.19 19.16 -24.61
N GLU A 168 13.58 20.20 -25.36
CA GLU A 168 12.95 21.51 -25.23
C GLU A 168 11.50 21.44 -25.72
N LYS A 169 10.59 21.89 -24.84
CA LYS A 169 9.16 22.06 -25.07
C LYS A 169 8.64 23.11 -24.10
N ALA A 170 7.63 23.86 -24.50
CA ALA A 170 6.97 24.85 -23.66
C ALA A 170 5.45 24.63 -23.74
N LEU A 171 4.84 24.26 -22.61
CA LEU A 171 3.41 24.02 -22.55
C LEU A 171 2.64 25.34 -22.51
N TRP A 172 1.56 25.45 -23.29
CA TRP A 172 0.68 26.63 -23.33
C TRP A 172 -0.81 26.23 -23.29
N THR A 173 -1.72 27.14 -22.94
CA THR A 173 -3.17 26.84 -22.83
C THR A 173 -4.06 27.98 -23.33
N GLU A 174 -5.26 27.63 -23.80
CA GLU A 174 -6.33 28.59 -24.17
C GLU A 174 -7.31 28.87 -23.02
N LYS A 175 -7.17 28.20 -21.86
CA LYS A 175 -8.07 28.38 -20.70
C LYS A 175 -7.94 29.74 -19.99
N GLY A 176 -7.02 30.59 -20.44
CA GLY A 176 -6.70 31.87 -19.82
C GLY A 176 -5.85 31.72 -18.55
N ALA A 177 -5.68 32.83 -17.82
CA ALA A 177 -4.76 32.92 -16.68
C ALA A 177 -5.14 32.00 -15.51
N GLY A 178 -6.43 31.95 -15.18
CA GLY A 178 -6.93 31.29 -13.97
C GLY A 178 -6.48 31.96 -12.68
N SER A 179 -6.73 31.30 -11.55
CA SER A 179 -6.29 31.74 -10.22
C SER A 179 -4.77 31.71 -10.08
N ARG A 180 -4.23 32.50 -9.16
CA ARG A 180 -2.79 32.45 -8.83
C ARG A 180 -2.49 31.19 -8.04
N VAL A 181 -1.25 30.70 -8.14
CA VAL A 181 -0.75 29.64 -7.25
C VAL A 181 -0.54 30.26 -5.88
N HIS A 182 -1.15 29.66 -4.85
CA HIS A 182 -1.02 30.09 -3.46
C HIS A 182 0.11 29.32 -2.78
N PHE A 183 0.91 30.00 -1.96
CA PHE A 183 1.94 29.40 -1.13
C PHE A 183 1.75 29.90 0.29
N ARG A 184 1.78 28.99 1.26
CA ARG A 184 1.65 29.29 2.69
C ARG A 184 2.65 28.45 3.46
N GLN A 185 3.27 29.05 4.46
CA GLN A 185 4.18 28.40 5.40
C GLN A 185 3.50 28.32 6.76
N PHE A 186 3.68 27.20 7.44
CA PHE A 186 3.15 26.91 8.78
C PHE A 186 4.30 26.67 9.74
N ASP A 187 4.04 26.84 11.03
CA ASP A 187 5.06 26.62 12.07
C ASP A 187 5.25 25.13 12.36
N ASN A 188 4.22 24.31 12.12
CA ASN A 188 4.26 22.86 12.27
C ASN A 188 3.32 22.13 11.29
N ALA A 189 3.47 20.81 11.21
CA ALA A 189 2.69 19.96 10.28
C ALA A 189 1.20 19.81 10.68
N TYR A 190 0.88 20.01 11.96
CA TYR A 190 -0.50 19.93 12.44
C TYR A 190 -1.33 21.14 11.96
N GLU A 191 -0.75 22.34 12.04
CA GLU A 191 -1.34 23.57 11.48
C GLU A 191 -1.51 23.49 9.95
N GLU A 192 -0.56 22.87 9.25
CA GLU A 192 -0.67 22.63 7.81
C GLU A 192 -1.87 21.72 7.51
N ALA A 193 -2.02 20.61 8.24
CA ALA A 193 -3.11 19.66 8.05
C ALA A 193 -4.48 20.26 8.40
N GLU A 194 -4.56 21.01 9.50
CA GLU A 194 -5.77 21.76 9.89
C GLU A 194 -6.19 22.74 8.80
N TYR A 195 -5.25 23.58 8.36
CA TYR A 195 -5.54 24.56 7.31
C TYR A 195 -6.02 23.89 6.01
N ILE A 196 -5.44 22.75 5.62
CA ILE A 196 -5.85 22.04 4.40
C ILE A 196 -7.28 21.49 4.56
N ALA A 197 -7.62 20.90 5.71
CA ALA A 197 -8.96 20.40 5.98
C ALA A 197 -9.99 21.54 5.97
N ASP A 198 -9.70 22.63 6.70
CA ASP A 198 -10.56 23.83 6.75
C ASP A 198 -10.78 24.43 5.37
N ASP A 199 -9.71 24.60 4.59
CA ASP A 199 -9.77 25.18 3.23
C ASP A 199 -10.60 24.30 2.28
N ILE A 200 -10.55 22.98 2.42
CA ILE A 200 -11.40 22.06 1.66
C ILE A 200 -12.86 22.19 2.10
N ALA A 201 -13.13 22.15 3.42
CA ALA A 201 -14.49 22.28 3.95
C ALA A 201 -15.14 23.61 3.53
N ASP A 202 -14.38 24.71 3.60
CA ASP A 202 -14.83 26.03 3.19
C ASP A 202 -15.15 26.10 1.69
N LYS A 203 -14.31 25.53 0.82
CA LYS A 203 -14.56 25.47 -0.63
C LYS A 203 -15.79 24.64 -0.97
N VAL A 204 -15.99 23.53 -0.28
CA VAL A 204 -17.16 22.67 -0.50
C VAL A 204 -18.43 23.38 -0.06
N LYS A 205 -18.39 24.05 1.09
CA LYS A 205 -19.54 24.76 1.67
C LYS A 205 -19.89 26.04 0.92
N ASN A 206 -18.89 26.83 0.53
CA ASN A 206 -19.09 28.20 0.04
C ASN A 206 -18.89 28.36 -1.48
N ASP A 207 -18.00 27.57 -2.08
CA ASP A 207 -17.62 27.72 -3.50
C ASP A 207 -18.27 26.66 -4.41
N GLY A 208 -19.04 25.72 -3.83
CA GLY A 208 -19.75 24.67 -4.57
C GLY A 208 -18.84 23.60 -5.20
N ILE A 209 -17.61 23.47 -4.69
CA ILE A 209 -16.66 22.44 -5.09
C ILE A 209 -17.09 21.09 -4.49
N ALA A 210 -16.92 19.98 -5.21
CA ALA A 210 -17.14 18.66 -4.62
C ALA A 210 -15.86 18.17 -3.92
N TYR A 211 -15.98 17.37 -2.86
CA TYR A 211 -14.81 16.73 -2.22
C TYR A 211 -13.93 15.97 -3.22
N ALA A 212 -14.54 15.36 -4.25
CA ALA A 212 -13.84 14.63 -5.31
C ALA A 212 -13.00 15.53 -6.25
N ASP A 213 -13.23 16.85 -6.26
CA ASP A 213 -12.44 17.80 -7.03
C ASP A 213 -11.15 18.23 -6.29
N CYS A 214 -11.01 17.85 -5.03
CA CYS A 214 -9.85 18.15 -4.19
C CYS A 214 -8.87 16.96 -4.18
N ALA A 215 -7.58 17.25 -4.37
CA ALA A 215 -6.51 16.26 -4.24
C ALA A 215 -5.37 16.83 -3.39
N VAL A 216 -4.95 16.08 -2.36
CA VAL A 216 -3.80 16.41 -1.52
C VAL A 216 -2.63 15.51 -1.91
N LEU A 217 -1.55 16.11 -2.40
CA LEU A 217 -0.36 15.39 -2.87
C LEU A 217 0.81 15.63 -1.91
N TYR A 218 1.43 14.55 -1.46
CA TYR A 218 2.57 14.57 -0.53
C TYR A 218 3.72 13.71 -1.04
N ARG A 219 4.91 13.89 -0.47
CA ARG A 219 6.15 13.25 -0.96
C ARG A 219 6.33 11.84 -0.43
N THR A 220 5.92 11.57 0.80
CA THR A 220 6.01 10.25 1.46
C THR A 220 4.69 9.88 2.14
N ASN A 221 4.37 8.60 2.18
CA ASN A 221 3.12 8.12 2.79
C ASN A 221 3.01 8.43 4.29
N ALA A 222 4.14 8.66 4.98
CA ALA A 222 4.11 9.07 6.39
C ALA A 222 3.40 10.42 6.61
N GLN A 223 3.37 11.29 5.60
CA GLN A 223 2.69 12.58 5.67
C GLN A 223 1.16 12.45 5.61
N SER A 224 0.61 11.33 5.15
CA SER A 224 -0.84 11.15 5.05
C SER A 224 -1.51 11.14 6.42
N ARG A 225 -0.83 10.64 7.44
CA ARG A 225 -1.38 10.42 8.79
C ARG A 225 -2.07 11.66 9.38
N LEU A 226 -1.37 12.78 9.49
CA LEU A 226 -1.91 14.02 10.06
C LEU A 226 -3.07 14.59 9.21
N LEU A 227 -2.99 14.43 7.89
CA LEU A 227 -4.06 14.83 6.98
C LEU A 227 -5.30 13.97 7.20
N GLU A 228 -5.15 12.64 7.26
CA GLU A 228 -6.24 11.70 7.51
C GLU A 228 -6.92 11.98 8.87
N GLU A 229 -6.14 12.20 9.92
CA GLU A 229 -6.65 12.58 11.25
C GLU A 229 -7.51 13.85 11.18
N ARG A 230 -7.02 14.90 10.50
CA ARG A 230 -7.77 16.15 10.36
C ARG A 230 -9.01 16.04 9.49
N MET A 231 -8.95 15.27 8.40
CA MET A 231 -10.14 15.02 7.57
C MET A 231 -11.23 14.30 8.36
N VAL A 232 -10.87 13.36 9.25
CA VAL A 232 -11.84 12.68 10.12
C VAL A 232 -12.49 13.66 11.10
N VAL A 233 -11.70 14.49 11.78
CA VAL A 233 -12.21 15.48 12.75
C VAL A 233 -13.19 16.47 12.09
N GLU A 234 -12.89 16.91 10.87
CA GLU A 234 -13.75 17.84 10.10
C GLU A 234 -14.91 17.13 9.36
N GLY A 235 -15.05 15.81 9.49
CA GLY A 235 -16.08 15.03 8.80
C GLY A 235 -15.94 15.05 7.26
N ILE A 236 -14.72 15.21 6.76
CA ILE A 236 -14.39 15.26 5.34
C ILE A 236 -14.13 13.83 4.83
N PRO A 237 -14.91 13.34 3.84
CA PRO A 237 -14.64 12.05 3.22
C PRO A 237 -13.34 12.11 2.40
N TYR A 238 -12.45 11.14 2.58
CA TYR A 238 -11.17 11.07 1.88
C TYR A 238 -10.89 9.66 1.33
N HIS A 239 -9.98 9.59 0.36
CA HIS A 239 -9.49 8.34 -0.21
C HIS A 239 -7.97 8.39 -0.38
N VAL A 240 -7.26 7.44 0.24
CA VAL A 240 -5.79 7.33 0.14
C VAL A 240 -5.40 6.38 -0.99
N VAL A 241 -4.72 6.90 -2.02
CA VAL A 241 -4.24 6.12 -3.17
C VAL A 241 -2.86 5.53 -2.86
N GLY A 242 -2.71 4.20 -2.94
CA GLY A 242 -1.40 3.53 -2.82
C GLY A 242 -0.90 3.32 -1.39
N GLY A 243 -1.73 3.57 -0.37
CA GLY A 243 -1.51 3.21 1.03
C GLY A 243 -2.54 2.21 1.53
N VAL A 244 -2.28 1.56 2.66
CA VAL A 244 -3.32 0.81 3.40
C VAL A 244 -4.03 1.83 4.29
N ASN A 245 -5.34 2.00 4.11
CA ASN A 245 -6.22 2.79 5.00
C ASN A 245 -5.82 2.50 6.47
N PHE A 246 -5.73 3.53 7.31
CA PHE A 246 -5.39 3.40 8.74
C PHE A 246 -6.13 2.23 9.42
N TYR A 247 -7.45 2.12 9.21
CA TYR A 247 -8.29 1.07 9.80
C TYR A 247 -8.12 -0.30 9.13
N ALA A 248 -7.51 -0.35 7.94
CA ALA A 248 -7.20 -1.59 7.25
C ALA A 248 -5.86 -2.21 7.69
N ARG A 249 -5.02 -1.47 8.43
CA ARG A 249 -3.73 -1.96 8.95
C ARG A 249 -3.93 -3.14 9.90
N GLN A 250 -3.04 -4.12 9.86
CA GLN A 250 -3.23 -5.38 10.58
C GLN A 250 -3.39 -5.15 12.09
N GLU A 251 -2.50 -4.36 12.68
CA GLU A 251 -2.52 -4.07 14.11
C GLU A 251 -3.80 -3.33 14.54
N ILE A 252 -4.27 -2.38 13.74
CA ILE A 252 -5.52 -1.65 14.02
C ILE A 252 -6.72 -2.61 13.95
N ARG A 253 -6.78 -3.46 12.92
CA ARG A 253 -7.84 -4.47 12.80
C ARG A 253 -7.82 -5.50 13.93
N ASP A 254 -6.64 -5.85 14.43
CA ASP A 254 -6.50 -6.77 15.57
C ASP A 254 -7.08 -6.13 16.84
N ILE A 255 -6.70 -4.89 17.17
CA ILE A 255 -7.22 -4.19 18.35
C ILE A 255 -8.72 -3.91 18.23
N LEU A 256 -9.20 -3.47 17.07
CA LEU A 256 -10.64 -3.28 16.85
C LEU A 256 -11.44 -4.57 17.00
N ALA A 257 -10.90 -5.71 16.53
CA ALA A 257 -11.56 -7.00 16.70
C ALA A 257 -11.63 -7.44 18.17
N TYR A 258 -10.61 -7.12 18.98
CA TYR A 258 -10.68 -7.29 20.44
C TYR A 258 -11.76 -6.41 21.05
N LEU A 259 -11.78 -5.12 20.72
CA LEU A 259 -12.75 -4.16 21.24
C LEU A 259 -14.19 -4.57 20.89
N LYS A 260 -14.46 -5.01 19.66
CA LYS A 260 -15.76 -5.58 19.25
C LYS A 260 -16.15 -6.81 20.06
N THR A 261 -15.19 -7.67 20.35
CA THR A 261 -15.42 -8.88 21.16
C THR A 261 -15.71 -8.52 22.62
N ILE A 262 -15.03 -7.49 23.16
CA ILE A 262 -15.25 -6.97 24.51
C ILE A 262 -16.62 -6.28 24.61
N ASP A 263 -17.01 -5.49 23.61
CA ASP A 263 -18.29 -4.79 23.63
C ASP A 263 -19.48 -5.76 23.77
N ASN A 264 -19.66 -6.67 22.80
CA ASN A 264 -20.83 -7.55 22.80
C ASN A 264 -20.54 -9.03 22.50
N GLY A 265 -19.37 -9.37 21.95
CA GLY A 265 -18.97 -10.77 21.67
C GLY A 265 -19.74 -11.46 20.54
N ARG A 266 -20.60 -10.72 19.81
CA ARG A 266 -21.46 -11.28 18.75
C ARG A 266 -20.79 -11.34 17.37
N ASP A 267 -19.74 -10.55 17.16
CA ASP A 267 -19.00 -10.53 15.90
C ASP A 267 -18.07 -11.75 15.79
N GLU A 268 -18.57 -12.79 15.13
CA GLU A 268 -17.83 -14.05 14.90
C GLU A 268 -16.55 -13.83 14.08
N VAL A 269 -16.57 -12.88 13.13
CA VAL A 269 -15.43 -12.59 12.25
C VAL A 269 -14.30 -11.94 13.06
N ALA A 270 -14.65 -10.98 13.92
CA ALA A 270 -13.72 -10.37 14.86
C ALA A 270 -13.13 -11.42 15.81
N LEU A 271 -13.98 -12.27 16.42
CA LEU A 271 -13.54 -13.31 17.35
C LEU A 271 -12.57 -14.31 16.71
N ARG A 272 -12.89 -14.81 15.51
CA ARG A 272 -12.03 -15.75 14.77
C ARG A 272 -10.67 -15.13 14.40
N ARG A 273 -10.62 -13.82 14.16
CA ARG A 273 -9.38 -13.09 13.88
C ARG A 273 -8.44 -13.11 15.09
N ILE A 274 -8.96 -12.83 16.28
CA ILE A 274 -8.16 -12.51 17.47
C ILE A 274 -7.92 -13.69 18.42
N ILE A 275 -8.66 -14.79 18.28
CA ILE A 275 -8.51 -15.96 19.17
C ILE A 275 -7.07 -16.52 19.22
N ASN A 276 -6.31 -16.43 18.14
CA ASN A 276 -4.90 -16.83 18.06
C ASN A 276 -3.92 -15.67 17.84
N VAL A 277 -4.34 -14.43 18.10
CA VAL A 277 -3.49 -13.25 17.99
C VAL A 277 -3.47 -12.53 19.33
N PRO A 278 -2.40 -12.58 20.13
CA PRO A 278 -1.14 -13.33 19.93
C PRO A 278 -1.30 -14.85 20.00
N LYS A 279 -0.27 -15.59 19.60
CA LYS A 279 -0.35 -17.04 19.35
C LYS A 279 -0.65 -17.86 20.61
N ARG A 280 -1.90 -18.30 20.75
CA ARG A 280 -2.36 -19.18 21.86
C ARG A 280 -2.29 -20.67 21.54
N SER A 281 -2.08 -21.01 20.26
CA SER A 281 -2.06 -22.39 19.77
C SER A 281 -3.40 -23.12 20.02
N ILE A 282 -4.50 -22.44 19.67
CA ILE A 282 -5.86 -23.00 19.55
C ILE A 282 -6.02 -23.43 18.09
N GLY A 283 -6.10 -24.74 17.81
CA GLY A 283 -6.11 -25.24 16.43
C GLY A 283 -7.45 -25.05 15.73
N ALA A 284 -7.46 -25.10 14.38
CA ALA A 284 -8.68 -25.03 13.58
C ALA A 284 -9.71 -26.11 13.97
N ALA A 285 -9.26 -27.35 14.22
CA ALA A 285 -10.14 -28.44 14.63
C ALA A 285 -10.78 -28.23 16.02
N SER A 286 -10.12 -27.50 16.93
CA SER A 286 -10.73 -27.12 18.22
C SER A 286 -11.79 -26.05 18.01
N LEU A 287 -11.50 -25.06 17.17
CA LEU A 287 -12.43 -23.99 16.80
C LEU A 287 -13.68 -24.52 16.09
N GLU A 288 -13.54 -25.51 15.21
CA GLU A 288 -14.70 -26.17 14.57
C GLU A 288 -15.59 -26.85 15.60
N LYS A 289 -15.03 -27.58 16.58
CA LYS A 289 -15.83 -28.18 17.65
C LYS A 289 -16.61 -27.16 18.49
N VAL A 290 -16.00 -25.99 18.73
CA VAL A 290 -16.69 -24.89 19.42
C VAL A 290 -17.81 -24.33 18.55
N ALA A 291 -17.58 -24.16 17.25
CA ALA A 291 -18.60 -23.69 16.32
C ALA A 291 -19.76 -24.70 16.18
N ASP A 292 -19.47 -25.99 16.10
CA ASP A 292 -20.48 -27.06 16.08
C ASP A 292 -21.33 -27.04 17.35
N TYR A 293 -20.69 -26.87 18.52
CA TYR A 293 -21.40 -26.76 19.79
C TYR A 293 -22.28 -25.51 19.85
N ALA A 294 -21.76 -24.35 19.40
CA ALA A 294 -22.52 -23.11 19.30
C ALA A 294 -23.79 -23.28 18.45
N GLN A 295 -23.64 -23.93 17.29
CA GLN A 295 -24.75 -24.23 16.39
C GLN A 295 -25.75 -25.21 17.00
N MET A 296 -25.30 -26.26 17.69
CA MET A 296 -26.17 -27.23 18.36
C MET A 296 -27.01 -26.61 19.48
N LYS A 297 -26.47 -25.60 20.17
CA LYS A 297 -27.09 -24.93 21.33
C LYS A 297 -27.85 -23.65 20.96
N ASP A 298 -27.74 -23.19 19.71
CA ASP A 298 -28.26 -21.91 19.24
C ASP A 298 -27.75 -20.72 20.07
N ILE A 299 -26.44 -20.71 20.32
CA ILE A 299 -25.73 -19.65 21.07
C ILE A 299 -24.62 -19.04 20.20
N THR A 300 -24.08 -17.89 20.63
CA THR A 300 -22.98 -17.25 19.89
C THR A 300 -21.68 -18.06 20.01
N LEU A 301 -20.75 -17.85 19.07
CA LEU A 301 -19.44 -18.50 19.16
C LEU A 301 -18.69 -18.11 20.46
N PHE A 302 -18.88 -16.89 20.96
CA PHE A 302 -18.28 -16.47 22.23
C PHE A 302 -18.90 -17.20 23.42
N ASP A 303 -20.23 -17.34 23.49
CA ASP A 303 -20.90 -18.09 24.56
C ASP A 303 -20.46 -19.56 24.58
N ALA A 304 -20.26 -20.16 23.40
CA ALA A 304 -19.70 -21.50 23.28
C ALA A 304 -18.25 -21.60 23.78
N LEU A 305 -17.44 -20.53 23.65
CA LEU A 305 -16.11 -20.48 24.28
C LEU A 305 -16.22 -20.42 25.81
N CYS A 306 -17.21 -19.69 26.36
CA CYS A 306 -17.47 -19.66 27.80
C CYS A 306 -17.86 -21.05 28.35
N GLU A 307 -18.54 -21.87 27.55
CA GLU A 307 -18.91 -23.26 27.88
C GLU A 307 -17.88 -24.31 27.41
N ALA A 308 -16.63 -23.92 27.15
CA ALA A 308 -15.62 -24.83 26.59
C ALA A 308 -15.40 -26.11 27.42
N ASP A 309 -15.63 -26.08 28.73
CA ASP A 309 -15.53 -27.25 29.61
C ASP A 309 -16.63 -28.30 29.36
N GLN A 310 -17.73 -27.92 28.71
CA GLN A 310 -18.81 -28.82 28.32
C GLN A 310 -18.58 -29.47 26.95
N ILE A 311 -17.60 -28.99 26.18
CA ILE A 311 -17.35 -29.43 24.81
C ILE A 311 -16.40 -30.62 24.78
N GLN A 312 -16.91 -31.78 24.34
CA GLN A 312 -16.12 -32.99 24.27
C GLN A 312 -14.99 -32.91 23.22
N GLY A 313 -13.79 -33.34 23.59
CA GLY A 313 -12.68 -33.52 22.66
C GLY A 313 -11.87 -32.25 22.35
N LEU A 314 -11.96 -31.20 23.18
CA LEU A 314 -11.06 -30.03 23.07
C LEU A 314 -9.63 -30.31 23.58
N GLY A 315 -9.46 -31.23 24.52
CA GLY A 315 -8.15 -31.61 25.06
C GLY A 315 -7.37 -30.40 25.59
N ARG A 316 -6.11 -30.22 25.15
CA ARG A 316 -5.26 -29.09 25.58
C ARG A 316 -5.77 -27.71 25.13
N ALA A 317 -6.70 -27.65 24.19
CA ALA A 317 -7.26 -26.37 23.73
C ALA A 317 -8.21 -25.75 24.75
N GLU A 318 -8.87 -26.56 25.58
CA GLU A 318 -9.84 -26.09 26.59
C GLU A 318 -9.20 -25.06 27.54
N ALA A 319 -8.05 -25.40 28.14
CA ALA A 319 -7.36 -24.50 29.06
C ALA A 319 -6.92 -23.17 28.40
N LYS A 320 -6.60 -23.22 27.11
CA LYS A 320 -6.18 -22.03 26.33
C LYS A 320 -7.37 -21.16 25.96
N ILE A 321 -8.49 -21.77 25.59
CA ILE A 321 -9.77 -21.10 25.36
C ILE A 321 -10.21 -20.41 26.65
N ARG A 322 -10.17 -21.12 27.79
CA ARG A 322 -10.49 -20.56 29.10
C ARG A 322 -9.63 -19.34 29.45
N GLY A 323 -8.33 -19.40 29.16
CA GLY A 323 -7.44 -18.25 29.33
C GLY A 323 -7.83 -17.04 28.48
N PHE A 324 -8.25 -17.28 27.23
CA PHE A 324 -8.76 -16.22 26.35
C PHE A 324 -10.10 -15.65 26.82
N VAL A 325 -11.05 -16.51 27.22
CA VAL A 325 -12.36 -16.07 27.75
C VAL A 325 -12.17 -15.21 29.00
N ASN A 326 -11.34 -15.65 29.94
CA ASN A 326 -11.05 -14.90 31.16
C ASN A 326 -10.47 -13.52 30.85
N LEU A 327 -9.58 -13.40 29.86
CA LEU A 327 -9.05 -12.10 29.43
C LEU A 327 -10.18 -11.16 28.98
N ILE A 328 -11.08 -11.65 28.11
CA ILE A 328 -12.19 -10.86 27.60
C ILE A 328 -13.14 -10.49 28.75
N GLU A 329 -13.58 -11.44 29.56
CA GLU A 329 -14.51 -11.18 30.67
C GLU A 329 -13.96 -10.18 31.70
N VAL A 330 -12.66 -10.24 32.01
CA VAL A 330 -12.01 -9.25 32.89
C VAL A 330 -12.09 -7.85 32.27
N LEU A 331 -11.76 -7.71 30.99
CA LEU A 331 -11.85 -6.42 30.31
C LEU A 331 -13.30 -5.92 30.20
N ARG A 332 -14.26 -6.83 29.95
CA ARG A 332 -15.71 -6.52 29.95
C ARG A 332 -16.19 -6.00 31.29
N SER A 333 -15.79 -6.66 32.38
CA SER A 333 -16.15 -6.23 33.74
C SER A 333 -15.57 -4.85 34.10
N GLY A 334 -14.47 -4.47 33.46
CA GLY A 334 -13.81 -3.18 33.65
C GLY A 334 -14.39 -2.04 32.82
N LEU A 335 -15.32 -2.29 31.89
CA LEU A 335 -15.87 -1.25 30.99
C LEU A 335 -16.49 -0.07 31.74
N SER A 336 -17.10 -0.31 32.91
CA SER A 336 -17.67 0.76 33.74
C SER A 336 -16.63 1.55 34.54
N SER A 337 -15.37 1.12 34.55
CA SER A 337 -14.30 1.68 35.36
C SER A 337 -13.09 2.19 34.56
N TYR A 338 -12.97 1.78 33.30
CA TYR A 338 -11.92 2.21 32.40
C TYR A 338 -12.41 3.34 31.51
N THR A 339 -11.51 4.28 31.21
CA THR A 339 -11.60 5.09 30.01
C THR A 339 -11.28 4.22 28.78
N LEU A 340 -11.74 4.59 27.58
CA LEU A 340 -11.42 3.88 26.35
C LEU A 340 -9.91 3.80 26.08
N PRO A 341 -9.11 4.88 26.26
CA PRO A 341 -7.66 4.80 26.19
C PRO A 341 -7.07 3.79 27.17
N ASP A 342 -7.53 3.77 28.42
CA ASP A 342 -7.00 2.86 29.44
C ASP A 342 -7.45 1.42 29.22
N LEU A 343 -8.65 1.20 28.65
CA LEU A 343 -9.11 -0.11 28.22
C LEU A 343 -8.18 -0.67 27.13
N ILE A 344 -7.85 0.14 26.12
CA ILE A 344 -6.94 -0.26 25.03
C ILE A 344 -5.54 -0.55 25.60
N LYS A 345 -4.99 0.32 26.45
CA LYS A 345 -3.69 0.09 27.10
C LYS A 345 -3.67 -1.19 27.94
N SER A 346 -4.70 -1.41 28.77
CA SER A 346 -4.86 -2.61 29.59
C SER A 346 -4.95 -3.88 28.73
N LEU A 347 -5.66 -3.83 27.60
CA LEU A 347 -5.70 -4.91 26.62
C LEU A 347 -4.30 -5.22 26.07
N LEU A 348 -3.57 -4.20 25.61
CA LEU A 348 -2.24 -4.34 25.00
C LEU A 348 -1.23 -4.96 25.97
N GLU A 349 -1.23 -4.51 27.22
CA GLU A 349 -0.38 -5.04 28.29
C GLU A 349 -0.71 -6.51 28.59
N ARG A 350 -2.00 -6.84 28.75
CA ARG A 350 -2.44 -8.20 29.10
C ARG A 350 -2.17 -9.24 28.02
N ILE A 351 -2.14 -8.82 26.75
CA ILE A 351 -1.81 -9.71 25.64
C ILE A 351 -0.33 -9.66 25.26
N ASP A 352 0.47 -8.83 25.92
CA ASP A 352 1.88 -8.57 25.58
C ASP A 352 2.06 -8.23 24.09
N TYR A 353 1.22 -7.29 23.61
CA TYR A 353 1.10 -7.04 22.18
C TYR A 353 2.38 -6.48 21.56
N ALA A 354 3.12 -5.67 22.32
CA ALA A 354 4.38 -5.10 21.86
C ALA A 354 5.41 -6.20 21.57
N GLU A 355 5.54 -7.17 22.47
CA GLU A 355 6.45 -8.29 22.25
C GLU A 355 5.98 -9.18 21.10
N TYR A 356 4.68 -9.42 20.98
CA TYR A 356 4.11 -10.12 19.82
C TYR A 356 4.45 -9.44 18.48
N LEU A 357 4.41 -8.10 18.41
CA LEU A 357 4.76 -7.37 17.20
C LEU A 357 6.26 -7.48 16.90
N ARG A 358 7.13 -7.40 17.93
CA ARG A 358 8.59 -7.58 17.79
C ARG A 358 8.95 -8.98 17.33
N ASP A 359 8.28 -10.01 17.87
CA ASP A 359 8.46 -11.41 17.47
C ASP A 359 8.08 -11.67 16.01
N GLN A 360 7.11 -10.90 15.46
CA GLN A 360 6.74 -11.01 14.05
C GLN A 360 7.74 -10.34 13.12
N ASP A 361 8.09 -9.08 13.43
CA ASP A 361 8.98 -8.26 12.61
C ASP A 361 9.54 -7.10 13.44
N GLU A 362 10.74 -7.31 14.01
CA GLU A 362 11.45 -6.34 14.84
C GLU A 362 11.66 -4.99 14.13
N GLU A 363 11.91 -4.99 12.81
CA GLU A 363 12.15 -3.75 12.05
C GLU A 363 10.88 -2.90 11.92
N SER A 364 9.69 -3.52 11.88
CA SER A 364 8.42 -2.80 11.73
C SER A 364 7.65 -2.59 13.05
N ALA A 365 8.12 -3.19 14.14
CA ALA A 365 7.39 -3.22 15.40
C ALA A 365 7.15 -1.83 15.99
N GLU A 366 8.15 -0.94 15.94
CA GLU A 366 8.01 0.45 16.43
C GLU A 366 6.97 1.24 15.63
N ASP A 367 6.99 1.13 14.29
CA ASP A 367 6.00 1.78 13.42
C ASP A 367 4.58 1.27 13.69
N ARG A 368 4.43 -0.05 13.88
CA ARG A 368 3.12 -0.66 14.18
C ARG A 368 2.61 -0.27 15.56
N LEU A 369 3.50 -0.19 16.56
CA LEU A 369 3.15 0.33 17.89
C LEU A 369 2.73 1.80 17.81
N GLY A 370 3.45 2.62 17.03
CA GLY A 370 3.07 4.01 16.80
C GLY A 370 1.69 4.19 16.14
N ASN A 371 1.22 3.20 15.38
CA ASN A 371 -0.16 3.18 14.85
C ASN A 371 -1.17 2.85 15.95
N VAL A 372 -0.84 1.93 16.84
CA VAL A 372 -1.69 1.58 17.99
C VAL A 372 -1.80 2.74 18.97
N ASP A 373 -0.70 3.44 19.23
CA ASP A 373 -0.70 4.67 20.02
C ASP A 373 -1.63 5.73 19.42
N GLU A 374 -1.74 5.80 18.09
CA GLU A 374 -2.69 6.70 17.43
C GLU A 374 -4.15 6.29 17.67
N LEU A 375 -4.45 5.00 17.67
CA LEU A 375 -5.79 4.52 18.03
C LEU A 375 -6.14 4.90 19.47
N ILE A 376 -5.16 4.90 20.39
CA ILE A 376 -5.33 5.36 21.77
C ILE A 376 -5.60 6.88 21.81
N THR A 377 -4.85 7.67 21.04
CA THR A 377 -5.08 9.12 20.93
C THR A 377 -6.49 9.41 20.41
N LYS A 378 -6.94 8.72 19.35
CA LYS A 378 -8.31 8.85 18.83
C LYS A 378 -9.37 8.50 19.87
N ALA A 379 -9.16 7.43 20.64
CA ALA A 379 -10.07 7.06 21.73
C ALA A 379 -10.14 8.16 22.82
N ALA A 380 -9.02 8.82 23.12
CA ALA A 380 -8.97 9.91 24.08
C ALA A 380 -9.72 11.15 23.56
N THR A 381 -9.49 11.53 22.29
CA THR A 381 -10.21 12.63 21.65
C THR A 381 -11.72 12.37 21.62
N TYR A 382 -12.15 11.15 21.29
CA TYR A 382 -13.56 10.77 21.31
C TYR A 382 -14.19 10.97 22.70
N GLU A 383 -13.51 10.56 23.78
CA GLU A 383 -14.03 10.78 25.14
C GLU A 383 -14.09 12.25 25.56
N GLU A 384 -13.17 13.08 25.07
CA GLU A 384 -13.17 14.52 25.36
C GLU A 384 -14.31 15.27 24.64
N THR A 385 -14.76 14.76 23.49
CA THR A 385 -15.76 15.43 22.64
C THR A 385 -17.19 14.93 22.85
N HIS A 386 -17.40 13.84 23.58
CA HIS A 386 -18.72 13.23 23.82
C HIS A 386 -19.16 13.34 25.28
N ASP A 387 -20.42 13.69 25.52
CA ASP A 387 -20.98 13.85 26.87
C ASP A 387 -21.13 12.52 27.64
N GLU A 388 -21.48 11.44 26.94
CA GLU A 388 -21.64 10.08 27.50
C GLU A 388 -20.86 9.05 26.65
N PRO A 389 -19.52 9.05 26.69
CA PRO A 389 -18.72 8.20 25.82
C PRO A 389 -18.95 6.72 26.12
N SER A 390 -19.11 5.92 25.06
CA SER A 390 -19.26 4.47 25.18
C SER A 390 -18.40 3.73 24.15
N LEU A 391 -18.01 2.50 24.48
CA LEU A 391 -17.24 1.66 23.54
C LEU A 391 -18.07 1.34 22.28
N SER A 392 -19.38 1.13 22.44
CA SER A 392 -20.26 0.78 21.33
C SER A 392 -20.34 1.93 20.31
N GLU A 393 -20.56 3.16 20.77
CA GLU A 393 -20.63 4.34 19.89
C GLU A 393 -19.27 4.67 19.26
N PHE A 394 -18.17 4.56 20.01
CA PHE A 394 -16.82 4.71 19.46
C PHE A 394 -16.56 3.72 18.30
N LEU A 395 -16.97 2.46 18.46
CA LEU A 395 -16.83 1.45 17.42
C LEU A 395 -17.74 1.75 16.20
N GLU A 396 -18.94 2.28 16.42
CA GLU A 396 -19.84 2.71 15.33
C GLU A 396 -19.23 3.87 14.53
N GLU A 397 -18.69 4.89 15.20
CA GLU A 397 -18.02 6.02 14.55
C GLU A 397 -16.82 5.56 13.72
N ILE A 398 -16.01 4.65 14.26
CA ILE A 398 -14.88 4.06 13.51
C ILE A 398 -15.36 3.28 12.29
N MET A 399 -16.45 2.52 12.38
CA MET A 399 -16.98 1.77 11.23
C MET A 399 -17.48 2.69 10.12
N LEU A 400 -18.10 3.83 10.46
CA LEU A 400 -18.53 4.84 9.48
C LEU A 400 -17.37 5.49 8.71
N VAL A 401 -16.18 5.54 9.33
CA VAL A 401 -14.95 6.08 8.71
C VAL A 401 -14.16 4.99 7.96
N ALA A 402 -14.33 3.72 8.33
CA ALA A 402 -13.59 2.59 7.78
C ALA A 402 -14.24 1.96 6.52
N ASP A 403 -15.56 2.03 6.39
CA ASP A 403 -16.34 1.66 5.19
C ASP A 403 -16.38 2.81 4.16
#